data_AF-A0A915Q5A5-F1
#
_entry.id   AF-A0A915Q5A5-F1
#
_cell.length_a   1.000
_cell.length_b   1.000
_cell.length_c   1.000
_cell.angle_alpha   90.00
_cell.angle_beta   90.00
_cell.angle_gamma   90.00
#
_symmetry.space_group_name_H-M   'P 1'
#
loop_
_entity.id
_entity.type
_entity.pdbx_description
1 polymer ?
#
loop_
_entity_poly.entity_id
_entity_poly.type
_entity_poly.pdbx_seq_one_letter_code
_entity_poly.pdbx_strand_id
1 'polypeptide(L)'
;MDFALNLLHHSSPADQSVLLSPISIISVLSVLYAGARNKTELEIRAAIAGNYSKAEFLDHMQSIMMDHNKASLADDEFHHSLKFWLQENVVYEPFIYNIPFLIYDKPTTIKLKSNTDQLVTEAASWLKQSALNKANNVLFMNFGFSMFLIAKAHLVSRWKFPFHLSEYRQLFQNNATNIFVIEMMERTENFPYYEDDKVQVVSLPFEASNNEMIIILPKEINEVGDVEVELTGEKLHNYIRALQVSKKILVRIPQIKLRKILDLTDQLQSMGLRSMFKKSARFPGISEKQLPLTQCVKNLASIQVDTEGINAESVENMETKKLEIEPSLSSQSVMQSAYQSVSFEAIRPFFFAILDSRQIILWIGKYYNPEATQDPTAEEVGSDDYTSEDDISLPNLGYINLDSTGTGATNVWDMDLNLSEDQQKQGVIQISTQQVQELQMFGTWTLTCLGTNKGKGYLMRNYQQQQLEVVIHLEMM
;
A
#
# COMPACT_ATOMS: atom_id res chain seq x y z
N MET A 1 -1.17 -15.06 -11.01
CA MET A 1 -0.06 -14.13 -10.77
C MET A 1 0.15 -13.18 -11.95
N ASP A 2 0.35 -13.68 -13.17
CA ASP A 2 0.64 -12.80 -14.34
C ASP A 2 -0.34 -11.65 -14.54
N PHE A 3 -1.65 -11.89 -14.41
CA PHE A 3 -2.64 -10.82 -14.49
C PHE A 3 -2.38 -9.69 -13.47
N ALA A 4 -2.04 -10.03 -12.23
CA ALA A 4 -1.76 -9.06 -11.18
C ALA A 4 -0.50 -8.23 -11.47
N LEU A 5 0.57 -8.88 -11.93
CA LEU A 5 1.83 -8.20 -12.24
C LEU A 5 1.69 -7.33 -13.50
N ASN A 6 1.04 -7.84 -14.54
CA ASN A 6 0.72 -7.03 -15.72
C ASN A 6 -0.14 -5.82 -15.34
N LEU A 7 -1.12 -6.00 -14.45
CA LEU A 7 -1.95 -4.88 -13.99
C LEU A 7 -1.11 -3.86 -13.21
N LEU A 8 -0.21 -4.30 -12.33
CA LEU A 8 0.73 -3.42 -11.63
C LEU A 8 1.56 -2.61 -12.63
N HIS A 9 2.21 -3.27 -13.60
CA HIS A 9 3.07 -2.64 -14.60
C HIS A 9 2.36 -1.55 -15.41
N HIS A 10 1.09 -1.77 -15.75
CA HIS A 10 0.32 -0.78 -16.50
C HIS A 10 -0.29 0.32 -15.61
N SER A 11 -0.43 0.09 -14.30
CA SER A 11 -1.13 0.98 -13.38
C SER A 11 -0.21 1.75 -12.44
N SER A 12 1.09 1.47 -12.45
CA SER A 12 2.08 1.99 -11.51
C SER A 12 2.83 3.20 -12.08
N PRO A 13 2.55 4.44 -11.62
CA PRO A 13 3.35 5.60 -11.97
C PRO A 13 4.77 5.45 -11.41
N ALA A 14 5.76 6.05 -12.06
CA ALA A 14 7.15 5.97 -11.63
C ALA A 14 7.37 6.52 -10.22
N ASP A 15 6.60 7.55 -9.83
CA ASP A 15 6.86 8.40 -8.67
C ASP A 15 5.75 8.35 -7.60
N GLN A 16 4.89 7.32 -7.60
CA GLN A 16 3.77 7.21 -6.67
C GLN A 16 3.55 5.80 -6.14
N SER A 17 3.06 5.71 -4.90
CA SER A 17 2.56 4.46 -4.35
C SER A 17 1.30 4.00 -5.07
N VAL A 18 1.17 2.69 -5.31
CA VAL A 18 0.01 2.05 -5.96
C VAL A 18 -0.44 0.86 -5.16
N LEU A 19 -1.76 0.64 -5.16
CA LEU A 19 -2.41 -0.49 -4.53
C LEU A 19 -3.56 -0.99 -5.42
N LEU A 20 -3.56 -2.28 -5.68
CA LEU A 20 -4.55 -2.97 -6.51
C LEU A 20 -5.07 -4.20 -5.77
N SER A 21 -6.32 -4.60 -6.06
CA SER A 21 -6.87 -5.90 -5.66
C SER A 21 -7.15 -6.76 -6.90
N PRO A 22 -6.17 -7.55 -7.38
CA PRO A 22 -6.32 -8.37 -8.59
C PRO A 22 -7.47 -9.38 -8.48
N ILE A 23 -7.68 -9.99 -7.31
CA ILE A 23 -8.76 -10.96 -7.10
C ILE A 23 -10.15 -10.34 -7.33
N SER A 24 -10.36 -9.10 -6.88
CA SER A 24 -11.60 -8.34 -7.09
C SER A 24 -11.82 -8.03 -8.57
N ILE A 25 -10.74 -7.83 -9.32
CA ILE A 25 -10.81 -7.54 -10.76
C ILE A 25 -11.09 -8.82 -11.55
N ILE A 26 -10.38 -9.90 -11.24
CA ILE A 26 -10.59 -11.22 -11.83
C ILE A 26 -12.02 -11.71 -11.57
N SER A 27 -12.59 -11.48 -10.39
CA SER A 27 -13.95 -11.92 -10.07
C SER A 27 -15.01 -11.24 -10.96
N VAL A 28 -14.92 -9.92 -11.16
CA VAL A 28 -15.79 -9.19 -12.09
C VAL A 28 -15.58 -9.67 -13.53
N LEU A 29 -14.33 -9.80 -13.97
CA LEU A 29 -14.02 -10.28 -15.32
C LEU A 29 -14.48 -11.73 -15.53
N SER A 30 -14.54 -12.57 -14.49
CA SER A 30 -15.04 -13.95 -14.57
C SER A 30 -16.54 -14.00 -14.88
N VAL A 31 -17.34 -13.09 -14.29
CA VAL A 31 -18.77 -12.94 -14.63
C VAL A 31 -18.93 -12.56 -16.10
N LEU A 32 -18.15 -11.58 -16.56
CA LEU A 32 -18.18 -11.18 -17.96
C LEU A 32 -17.72 -12.31 -18.89
N TYR A 33 -16.69 -13.04 -18.51
CA TYR A 33 -16.15 -14.14 -19.29
C TYR A 33 -17.18 -15.25 -19.52
N ALA A 34 -17.94 -15.60 -18.48
CA ALA A 34 -19.00 -16.61 -18.58
C ALA A 34 -20.06 -16.23 -19.64
N GLY A 35 -20.44 -14.94 -19.67
CA GLY A 35 -21.43 -14.41 -20.60
C GLY A 35 -20.90 -13.96 -21.97
N ALA A 36 -19.57 -13.75 -22.10
CA ALA A 36 -18.94 -13.26 -23.32
C ALA A 36 -18.89 -14.32 -24.42
N ARG A 37 -18.93 -13.88 -25.68
CA ARG A 37 -18.70 -14.71 -26.88
C ARG A 37 -17.77 -14.03 -27.88
N ASN A 38 -17.24 -14.82 -28.82
CA ASN A 38 -16.42 -14.36 -29.95
C ASN A 38 -15.17 -13.57 -29.49
N LYS A 39 -14.84 -12.47 -30.16
CA LYS A 39 -13.67 -11.64 -29.84
C LYS A 39 -13.64 -11.17 -28.39
N THR A 40 -14.79 -10.81 -27.81
CA THR A 40 -14.89 -10.40 -26.40
C THR A 40 -14.51 -11.51 -25.45
N GLU A 41 -14.93 -12.74 -25.73
CA GLU A 41 -14.53 -13.90 -24.94
C GLU A 41 -13.04 -14.18 -25.05
N LEU A 42 -12.48 -14.12 -26.27
CA LEU A 42 -11.07 -14.42 -26.50
C LEU A 42 -10.14 -13.43 -25.80
N GLU A 43 -10.48 -12.13 -25.81
CA GLU A 43 -9.71 -11.09 -25.11
C GLU A 43 -9.79 -11.27 -23.59
N ILE A 44 -10.98 -11.54 -23.04
CA ILE A 44 -11.11 -11.78 -21.59
C ILE A 44 -10.35 -13.06 -21.17
N ARG A 45 -10.50 -14.14 -21.95
CA ARG A 45 -9.78 -15.41 -21.70
C ARG A 45 -8.27 -15.20 -21.67
N ALA A 46 -7.73 -14.49 -22.66
CA ALA A 46 -6.30 -14.22 -22.76
C ALA A 46 -5.78 -13.43 -21.56
N ALA A 47 -6.59 -12.53 -21.00
CA ALA A 47 -6.20 -11.72 -19.84
C ALA A 47 -6.20 -12.50 -18.53
N ILE A 48 -7.23 -13.33 -18.24
CA ILE A 48 -7.43 -13.89 -16.89
C ILE A 48 -7.30 -15.41 -16.79
N ALA A 49 -7.51 -16.15 -17.89
CA ALA A 49 -7.66 -17.61 -17.86
C ALA A 49 -6.50 -18.37 -18.47
N GLY A 50 -5.53 -17.69 -19.10
CA GLY A 50 -4.37 -18.33 -19.72
C GLY A 50 -4.77 -19.46 -20.67
N ASN A 51 -4.27 -20.68 -20.39
CA ASN A 51 -4.53 -21.87 -21.20
C ASN A 51 -5.72 -22.71 -20.71
N TYR A 52 -6.37 -22.33 -19.60
CA TYR A 52 -7.55 -23.05 -19.11
C TYR A 52 -8.73 -22.84 -20.06
N SER A 53 -9.52 -23.89 -20.26
CA SER A 53 -10.83 -23.76 -20.90
C SER A 53 -11.75 -22.87 -20.04
N LYS A 54 -12.83 -22.37 -20.65
CA LYS A 54 -13.81 -21.56 -19.92
C LYS A 54 -14.39 -22.30 -18.71
N ALA A 55 -14.76 -23.57 -18.88
CA ALA A 55 -15.35 -24.36 -17.79
C ALA A 55 -14.34 -24.56 -16.65
N GLU A 56 -13.13 -25.03 -16.96
CA GLU A 56 -12.07 -25.25 -15.96
C GLU A 56 -11.74 -23.98 -15.18
N PHE A 57 -11.62 -22.84 -15.86
CA PHE A 57 -11.34 -21.57 -15.20
C PHE A 57 -12.47 -21.14 -14.27
N LEU A 58 -13.73 -21.22 -14.71
CA LEU A 58 -14.88 -20.81 -13.89
C LEU A 58 -15.11 -21.77 -12.71
N ASP A 59 -14.86 -23.07 -12.87
CA ASP A 59 -14.90 -24.06 -11.80
C ASP A 59 -13.77 -23.79 -10.77
N HIS A 60 -12.57 -23.42 -11.25
CA HIS A 60 -11.47 -23.03 -10.38
C HIS A 60 -11.82 -21.77 -9.57
N MET A 61 -12.37 -20.74 -10.24
CA MET A 61 -12.84 -19.53 -9.58
C MET A 61 -13.96 -19.82 -8.57
N GLN A 62 -14.88 -20.74 -8.87
CA GLN A 62 -15.88 -21.22 -7.91
C GLN A 62 -15.22 -21.78 -6.66
N SER A 63 -14.25 -22.67 -6.83
CA SER A 63 -13.53 -23.27 -5.71
C SER A 63 -12.82 -22.23 -4.85
N ILE A 64 -12.14 -21.25 -5.47
CA ILE A 64 -11.47 -20.15 -4.78
C ILE A 64 -12.48 -19.37 -3.93
N MET A 65 -13.57 -18.93 -4.55
CA MET A 65 -14.59 -18.13 -3.88
C MET A 65 -15.29 -18.91 -2.76
N MET A 66 -15.51 -20.22 -2.92
CA MET A 66 -16.08 -21.05 -1.86
C MET A 66 -15.15 -21.17 -0.66
N ASP A 67 -13.85 -21.32 -0.87
CA ASP A 67 -12.89 -21.48 0.23
C ASP A 67 -12.64 -20.15 0.96
N HIS A 68 -12.55 -19.04 0.23
CA HIS A 68 -12.52 -17.69 0.83
C HIS A 68 -13.75 -17.42 1.70
N ASN A 69 -14.94 -17.82 1.25
CA ASN A 69 -16.16 -17.68 2.04
C ASN A 69 -16.19 -18.57 3.29
N LYS A 70 -15.66 -19.80 3.22
CA LYS A 70 -15.54 -20.66 4.40
C LYS A 70 -14.57 -20.07 5.43
N ALA A 71 -13.46 -19.49 4.97
CA ALA A 71 -12.49 -18.83 5.83
C ALA A 71 -13.08 -17.58 6.51
N SER A 72 -13.86 -16.78 5.77
CA SER A 72 -14.67 -15.68 6.32
C SER A 72 -15.56 -16.16 7.48
N LEU A 73 -16.30 -17.24 7.30
CA LEU A 73 -17.22 -17.76 8.33
C LEU A 73 -16.53 -18.33 9.58
N ALA A 74 -15.24 -18.68 9.48
CA ALA A 74 -14.49 -19.27 10.58
C ALA A 74 -13.81 -18.20 11.45
N ASP A 75 -13.13 -17.23 10.83
CA ASP A 75 -12.21 -16.33 11.52
C ASP A 75 -12.42 -14.84 11.17
N ASP A 76 -13.47 -14.50 10.40
CA ASP A 76 -13.78 -13.16 9.88
C ASP A 76 -12.63 -12.49 9.09
N GLU A 77 -11.60 -13.26 8.75
CA GLU A 77 -10.30 -12.77 8.28
C GLU A 77 -10.40 -12.15 6.89
N PHE A 78 -10.92 -12.87 5.91
CA PHE A 78 -11.03 -12.42 4.52
C PHE A 78 -12.46 -12.50 4.01
N HIS A 79 -13.00 -11.36 3.56
CA HIS A 79 -14.33 -11.27 2.96
C HIS A 79 -14.24 -10.74 1.54
N HIS A 80 -14.77 -11.50 0.58
CA HIS A 80 -14.90 -11.04 -0.81
C HIS A 80 -16.33 -11.24 -1.33
N SER A 81 -16.94 -10.13 -1.74
CA SER A 81 -18.33 -10.09 -2.20
C SER A 81 -18.42 -9.46 -3.58
N LEU A 82 -19.35 -9.93 -4.40
CA LEU A 82 -19.69 -9.32 -5.68
C LEU A 82 -21.18 -9.00 -5.71
N LYS A 83 -21.52 -7.75 -6.01
CA LYS A 83 -22.90 -7.32 -6.22
C LYS A 83 -23.09 -6.72 -7.59
N PHE A 84 -24.29 -6.89 -8.15
CA PHE A 84 -24.65 -6.28 -9.40
C PHE A 84 -26.02 -5.63 -9.34
N TRP A 85 -26.17 -4.57 -10.13
CA TRP A 85 -27.43 -3.87 -10.34
C TRP A 85 -27.78 -3.94 -11.81
N LEU A 86 -29.05 -4.24 -12.08
CA LEU A 86 -29.57 -4.46 -13.42
C LEU A 86 -30.68 -3.45 -13.71
N GLN A 87 -30.66 -2.87 -14.90
CA GLN A 87 -31.73 -1.99 -15.37
C GLN A 87 -33.01 -2.81 -15.65
N GLU A 88 -34.16 -2.33 -15.16
CA GLU A 88 -35.44 -3.08 -15.19
C GLU A 88 -35.94 -3.44 -16.60
N ASN A 89 -35.67 -2.59 -17.61
CA ASN A 89 -36.18 -2.74 -18.98
C ASN A 89 -35.27 -3.54 -19.92
N VAL A 90 -34.23 -4.19 -19.38
CA VAL A 90 -33.32 -5.05 -20.13
C VAL A 90 -33.67 -6.51 -19.80
N VAL A 91 -33.73 -7.35 -20.84
CA VAL A 91 -33.94 -8.79 -20.69
C VAL A 91 -32.59 -9.45 -20.46
N TYR A 92 -32.42 -10.15 -19.34
CA TYR A 92 -31.19 -10.84 -18.99
C TYR A 92 -31.37 -12.36 -19.07
N GLU A 93 -30.29 -13.05 -19.41
CA GLU A 93 -30.21 -14.49 -19.39
C GLU A 93 -30.35 -15.06 -17.97
N PRO A 94 -31.01 -16.22 -17.79
CA PRO A 94 -31.20 -16.83 -16.47
C PRO A 94 -29.90 -17.09 -15.70
N PHE A 95 -28.79 -17.30 -16.42
CA PHE A 95 -27.46 -17.50 -15.85
C PHE A 95 -27.03 -16.36 -14.90
N ILE A 96 -27.37 -15.10 -15.21
CA ILE A 96 -26.91 -13.96 -14.39
C ILE A 96 -27.44 -14.03 -12.96
N TYR A 97 -28.60 -14.67 -12.76
CA TYR A 97 -29.23 -14.83 -11.45
C TYR A 97 -28.68 -16.02 -10.66
N ASN A 98 -27.96 -16.93 -11.32
CA ASN A 98 -27.47 -18.19 -10.75
C ASN A 98 -26.01 -18.44 -11.15
N ILE A 99 -25.16 -17.42 -11.03
CA ILE A 99 -23.72 -17.56 -11.34
C ILE A 99 -23.11 -18.55 -10.34
N PRO A 100 -22.70 -19.76 -10.78
CA PRO A 100 -22.38 -20.84 -9.85
C PRO A 100 -21.19 -20.53 -8.95
N PHE A 101 -20.27 -19.64 -9.36
CA PHE A 101 -19.10 -19.25 -8.58
C PHE A 101 -19.33 -18.11 -7.56
N LEU A 102 -20.57 -17.63 -7.39
CA LEU A 102 -20.94 -16.56 -6.44
C LEU A 102 -21.91 -17.07 -5.35
N ILE A 103 -21.59 -18.21 -4.73
CA ILE A 103 -22.55 -19.04 -3.96
C ILE A 103 -23.06 -18.40 -2.67
N TYR A 104 -22.25 -17.60 -1.95
CA TYR A 104 -22.58 -17.18 -0.59
C TYR A 104 -22.93 -15.69 -0.44
N ASP A 105 -22.34 -14.81 -1.25
CA ASP A 105 -22.85 -13.45 -1.45
C ASP A 105 -23.83 -13.48 -2.62
N LYS A 106 -25.05 -13.95 -2.33
CA LYS A 106 -26.07 -14.07 -3.38
C LYS A 106 -26.14 -12.77 -4.18
N PRO A 107 -25.91 -12.84 -5.50
CA PRO A 107 -26.41 -11.89 -6.48
C PRO A 107 -27.64 -11.10 -6.05
N THR A 108 -27.48 -9.97 -5.36
CA THR A 108 -28.63 -9.15 -5.00
C THR A 108 -28.92 -8.26 -6.18
N THR A 109 -29.73 -8.80 -7.11
CA THR A 109 -30.28 -7.99 -8.19
C THR A 109 -31.22 -6.97 -7.58
N ILE A 110 -30.82 -5.70 -7.60
CA ILE A 110 -31.79 -4.62 -7.44
C ILE A 110 -32.08 -4.10 -8.84
N LYS A 111 -33.36 -4.20 -9.23
CA LYS A 111 -33.85 -3.65 -10.49
C LYS A 111 -33.99 -2.14 -10.32
N LEU A 112 -33.21 -1.38 -11.07
CA LEU A 112 -33.26 0.08 -11.01
C LEU A 112 -34.14 0.66 -12.12
N LYS A 113 -34.99 1.61 -11.73
CA LYS A 113 -35.84 2.41 -12.63
C LYS A 113 -35.09 3.66 -13.07
N SER A 114 -34.32 3.58 -14.15
CA SER A 114 -33.67 4.70 -14.88
C SER A 114 -32.89 5.78 -14.09
N ASN A 115 -32.83 5.74 -12.76
CA ASN A 115 -32.33 6.81 -11.91
C ASN A 115 -30.91 6.49 -11.43
N THR A 116 -29.95 7.28 -11.90
CA THR A 116 -28.54 7.20 -11.51
C THR A 116 -28.30 7.54 -10.04
N ASP A 117 -29.10 8.43 -9.46
CA ASP A 117 -28.92 8.87 -8.08
C ASP A 117 -29.30 7.76 -7.10
N GLN A 118 -30.34 6.99 -7.44
CA GLN A 118 -30.71 5.80 -6.68
C GLN A 118 -29.63 4.72 -6.77
N LEU A 119 -29.06 4.47 -7.95
CA LEU A 119 -27.93 3.53 -8.12
C LEU A 119 -26.75 3.91 -7.23
N VAL A 120 -26.34 5.19 -7.29
CA VAL A 120 -25.22 5.70 -6.51
C VAL A 120 -25.49 5.58 -5.01
N THR A 121 -26.70 5.92 -4.57
CA THR A 121 -27.09 5.84 -3.16
C THR A 121 -27.11 4.40 -2.65
N GLU A 122 -27.66 3.47 -3.43
CA GLU A 122 -27.69 2.05 -3.08
C GLU A 122 -26.29 1.41 -3.09
N ALA A 123 -25.48 1.74 -4.09
CA ALA A 123 -24.10 1.29 -4.18
C ALA A 123 -23.28 1.82 -2.98
N ALA A 124 -23.39 3.11 -2.68
CA ALA A 124 -22.74 3.73 -1.53
C ALA A 124 -23.24 3.12 -0.21
N SER A 125 -24.54 2.85 -0.07
CA SER A 125 -25.11 2.20 1.11
C SER A 125 -24.60 0.77 1.28
N TRP A 126 -24.56 -0.03 0.20
CA TRP A 126 -24.00 -1.39 0.23
C TRP A 126 -22.50 -1.40 0.58
N LEU A 127 -21.75 -0.39 0.12
CA LEU A 127 -20.37 -0.18 0.50
C LEU A 127 -20.18 0.29 1.95
N LYS A 128 -21.22 0.85 2.59
CA LYS A 128 -21.22 1.25 4.01
C LYS A 128 -21.73 0.15 4.96
N GLN A 129 -22.55 -0.79 4.48
CA GLN A 129 -23.21 -1.82 5.30
C GLN A 129 -22.28 -2.93 5.80
N SER A 130 -21.05 -3.01 5.32
CA SER A 130 -20.02 -3.82 5.99
C SER A 130 -19.68 -3.18 7.34
N ALA A 131 -19.64 -3.96 8.42
CA ALA A 131 -19.39 -3.53 9.81
C ALA A 131 -18.07 -2.74 10.07
N LEU A 132 -17.35 -2.37 9.01
CA LEU A 132 -15.99 -1.84 8.97
C LEU A 132 -15.95 -0.64 7.99
N ASN A 133 -16.36 0.54 8.45
CA ASN A 133 -16.47 1.78 7.67
C ASN A 133 -15.16 2.31 7.03
N LYS A 134 -14.08 1.52 6.92
CA LYS A 134 -12.74 2.06 6.57
C LYS A 134 -11.86 1.26 5.60
N ALA A 135 -12.21 0.07 5.08
CA ALA A 135 -11.28 -0.66 4.20
C ALA A 135 -11.89 -1.57 3.11
N ASN A 136 -12.88 -1.09 2.34
CA ASN A 136 -13.39 -1.86 1.20
C ASN A 136 -12.52 -1.65 -0.04
N ASN A 137 -11.94 -2.73 -0.58
CA ASN A 137 -11.29 -2.72 -1.88
C ASN A 137 -12.33 -2.97 -2.96
N VAL A 138 -12.79 -1.92 -3.64
CA VAL A 138 -13.94 -1.92 -4.52
C VAL A 138 -13.52 -1.90 -6.00
N LEU A 139 -13.96 -2.86 -6.81
CA LEU A 139 -13.93 -2.69 -8.27
C LEU A 139 -15.29 -2.21 -8.75
N PHE A 140 -15.36 -1.05 -9.39
CA PHE A 140 -16.54 -0.53 -10.07
C PHE A 140 -16.47 -0.85 -11.56
N MET A 141 -17.57 -1.30 -12.16
CA MET A 141 -17.69 -1.41 -13.62
C MET A 141 -19.11 -1.07 -14.08
N ASN A 142 -19.25 -0.17 -15.06
CA ASN A 142 -20.56 0.26 -15.57
C ASN A 142 -20.74 -0.02 -17.07
N PHE A 143 -21.88 -0.59 -17.45
CA PHE A 143 -22.27 -0.87 -18.83
C PHE A 143 -23.32 0.13 -19.31
N GLY A 144 -22.91 1.40 -19.40
CA GLY A 144 -23.77 2.50 -19.86
C GLY A 144 -25.16 2.50 -19.23
N PHE A 145 -25.22 2.21 -17.92
CA PHE A 145 -26.41 2.09 -17.06
C PHE A 145 -27.24 0.79 -17.13
N SER A 146 -27.02 -0.10 -18.11
CA SER A 146 -27.73 -1.39 -18.16
C SER A 146 -27.35 -2.30 -17.00
N MET A 147 -26.06 -2.44 -16.75
CA MET A 147 -25.50 -3.33 -15.74
C MET A 147 -24.37 -2.61 -15.02
N PHE A 148 -24.30 -2.83 -13.73
CA PHE A 148 -23.33 -2.21 -12.86
C PHE A 148 -22.80 -3.25 -11.89
N LEU A 149 -21.48 -3.46 -11.86
CA LEU A 149 -20.85 -4.47 -11.01
C LEU A 149 -19.95 -3.81 -9.99
N ILE A 150 -20.07 -4.29 -8.75
CA ILE A 150 -19.14 -3.96 -7.69
C ILE A 150 -18.62 -5.22 -7.00
N ALA A 151 -17.32 -5.49 -7.12
CA ALA A 151 -16.62 -6.41 -6.22
C ALA A 151 -16.09 -5.64 -5.01
N LYS A 152 -16.10 -6.24 -3.83
CA LYS A 152 -15.40 -5.75 -2.64
C LYS A 152 -14.55 -6.86 -2.03
N ALA A 153 -13.33 -6.55 -1.59
CA ALA A 153 -12.51 -7.43 -0.76
C ALA A 153 -12.03 -6.71 0.50
N HIS A 154 -12.00 -7.43 1.62
CA HIS A 154 -11.52 -6.97 2.91
C HIS A 154 -10.70 -8.08 3.57
N LEU A 155 -9.59 -7.71 4.20
CA LEU A 155 -8.74 -8.60 4.98
C LEU A 155 -8.42 -7.95 6.33
N VAL A 156 -8.64 -8.68 7.42
CA VAL A 156 -8.12 -8.40 8.76
C VAL A 156 -7.31 -9.60 9.16
N SER A 157 -6.01 -9.44 9.34
CA SER A 157 -5.14 -10.55 9.67
C SER A 157 -4.12 -10.09 10.70
N ARG A 158 -3.93 -10.86 11.77
CA ARG A 158 -2.82 -10.65 12.71
C ARG A 158 -1.54 -11.25 12.15
N TRP A 159 -0.42 -10.61 12.41
CA TRP A 159 0.88 -11.24 12.17
C TRP A 159 1.02 -12.49 13.02
N LYS A 160 1.59 -13.57 12.47
CA LYS A 160 2.02 -14.72 13.28
C LYS A 160 3.08 -14.33 14.31
N PHE A 161 3.92 -13.36 13.94
CA PHE A 161 4.89 -12.72 14.79
C PHE A 161 4.65 -11.21 14.70
N PRO A 162 3.83 -10.61 15.60
CA PRO A 162 3.58 -9.16 15.64
C PRO A 162 4.88 -8.38 15.61
N PHE A 163 4.91 -7.12 15.20
CA PHE A 163 6.10 -6.28 15.29
C PHE A 163 6.06 -5.43 16.56
N HIS A 164 7.17 -4.78 16.91
CA HIS A 164 7.15 -3.65 17.83
C HIS A 164 7.64 -2.39 17.10
N LEU A 165 7.27 -1.20 17.58
CA LEU A 165 7.80 0.03 17.00
C LEU A 165 9.31 0.11 17.25
N SER A 166 10.07 0.46 16.22
CA SER A 166 11.51 0.68 16.36
C SER A 166 11.74 1.90 17.25
N GLU A 167 12.75 1.82 18.13
CA GLU A 167 13.14 2.94 19.02
C GLU A 167 13.65 4.16 18.23
N TYR A 168 14.07 3.96 16.98
CA TYR A 168 14.69 4.98 16.15
C TYR A 168 13.92 5.19 14.84
N ARG A 169 13.79 6.44 14.43
CA ARG A 169 13.31 6.79 13.09
C ARG A 169 14.39 6.48 12.04
N GLN A 170 13.94 6.23 10.81
CA GLN A 170 14.81 5.89 9.69
C GLN A 170 14.64 6.87 8.53
N LEU A 171 15.70 7.02 7.74
CA LEU A 171 15.65 7.73 6.45
C LEU A 171 15.05 6.80 5.41
N PHE A 172 13.90 7.17 4.85
CA PHE A 172 13.34 6.52 3.68
C PHE A 172 13.63 7.37 2.45
N GLN A 173 14.32 6.82 1.46
CA GLN A 173 14.69 7.53 0.26
C GLN A 173 13.89 6.99 -0.92
N ASN A 174 13.03 7.80 -1.54
CA ASN A 174 12.23 7.37 -2.70
C ASN A 174 12.90 7.62 -4.06
N ASN A 175 13.80 8.61 -4.12
CA ASN A 175 14.67 8.89 -5.24
C ASN A 175 15.97 9.56 -4.75
N ALA A 176 16.90 9.86 -5.65
CA ALA A 176 18.20 10.45 -5.31
C ALA A 176 18.12 11.76 -4.48
N THR A 177 17.01 12.49 -4.55
CA THR A 177 16.85 13.83 -3.98
C THR A 177 15.83 13.94 -2.85
N ASN A 178 14.94 12.96 -2.69
CA ASN A 178 13.82 13.07 -1.78
C ASN A 178 13.89 11.98 -0.69
N ILE A 179 13.94 12.47 0.54
CA ILE A 179 14.28 11.73 1.75
C ILE A 179 13.25 12.09 2.82
N PHE A 180 12.68 11.06 3.44
CA PHE A 180 11.67 11.17 4.48
C PHE A 180 12.21 10.60 5.78
N VAL A 181 11.82 11.18 6.91
CA VAL A 181 12.06 10.60 8.22
C VAL A 181 10.80 9.86 8.65
N ILE A 182 10.89 8.54 8.77
CA ILE A 182 9.73 7.69 9.02
C ILE A 182 9.89 6.84 10.28
N GLU A 183 8.76 6.52 10.90
CA GLU A 183 8.68 5.51 11.94
C GLU A 183 8.61 4.13 11.29
N MET A 184 9.38 3.20 11.85
CA MET A 184 9.48 1.82 11.37
C MET A 184 8.97 0.88 12.44
N MET A 185 8.39 -0.24 12.02
CA MET A 185 8.17 -1.38 12.89
C MET A 185 9.26 -2.42 12.64
N GLU A 186 9.68 -3.10 13.70
CA GLU A 186 10.78 -4.06 13.63
C GLU A 186 10.49 -5.36 14.38
N ARG A 187 11.05 -6.47 13.87
CA ARG A 187 11.01 -7.78 14.52
C ARG A 187 12.21 -8.61 14.08
N THR A 188 12.81 -9.34 15.02
CA THR A 188 13.82 -10.35 14.74
C THR A 188 13.24 -11.74 14.93
N GLU A 189 13.06 -12.49 13.85
CA GLU A 189 12.51 -13.85 13.89
C GLU A 189 13.00 -14.69 12.69
N ASN A 190 12.72 -15.98 12.69
CA ASN A 190 12.99 -16.93 11.62
C ASN A 190 11.97 -16.79 10.47
N PHE A 191 11.95 -15.64 9.81
CA PHE A 191 11.13 -15.43 8.61
C PHE A 191 11.72 -16.15 7.38
N PRO A 192 10.90 -16.69 6.47
CA PRO A 192 11.37 -17.14 5.18
C PRO A 192 12.00 -15.98 4.39
N TYR A 193 13.19 -16.22 3.87
CA TYR A 193 14.02 -15.19 3.25
C TYR A 193 14.72 -15.69 1.99
N TYR A 194 14.90 -14.80 1.03
CA TYR A 194 15.67 -15.01 -0.19
C TYR A 194 16.38 -13.71 -0.57
N GLU A 195 17.54 -13.81 -1.22
CA GLU A 195 18.31 -12.69 -1.72
C GLU A 195 19.09 -13.10 -2.97
N ASP A 196 19.15 -12.22 -3.96
CA ASP A 196 20.07 -12.31 -5.11
C ASP A 196 20.75 -10.96 -5.35
N ASP A 197 21.43 -10.79 -6.48
CA ASP A 197 22.20 -9.59 -6.78
C ASP A 197 21.33 -8.31 -6.87
N LYS A 198 20.02 -8.41 -7.10
CA LYS A 198 19.13 -7.26 -7.29
C LYS A 198 18.12 -7.05 -6.17
N VAL A 199 17.66 -8.12 -5.52
CA VAL A 199 16.56 -8.01 -4.54
C VAL A 199 16.83 -8.78 -3.25
N GLN A 200 16.23 -8.28 -2.16
CA GLN A 200 15.92 -9.05 -0.97
C GLN A 200 14.42 -9.34 -0.97
N VAL A 201 14.03 -10.56 -0.58
CA VAL A 201 12.62 -10.99 -0.49
C VAL A 201 12.37 -11.61 0.87
N VAL A 202 11.32 -11.16 1.55
CA VAL A 202 10.88 -11.72 2.83
C VAL A 202 9.40 -12.11 2.76
N SER A 203 9.07 -13.25 3.36
CA SER A 203 7.68 -13.63 3.64
C SER A 203 7.35 -13.36 5.11
N LEU A 204 6.25 -12.65 5.33
CA LEU A 204 5.71 -12.32 6.64
C LEU A 204 4.36 -13.06 6.81
N PRO A 205 4.34 -14.19 7.54
CA PRO A 205 3.13 -14.99 7.70
C PRO A 205 2.13 -14.33 8.65
N PHE A 206 0.85 -14.45 8.33
CA PHE A 206 -0.24 -14.13 9.24
C PHE A 206 -0.55 -15.31 10.19
N GLU A 207 -1.18 -15.02 11.33
CA GLU A 207 -1.51 -16.00 12.37
C GLU A 207 -2.54 -17.02 11.85
N ALA A 208 -3.50 -16.56 11.05
CA ALA A 208 -4.57 -17.37 10.48
C ALA A 208 -4.31 -17.73 9.00
N SER A 209 -4.95 -18.81 8.57
CA SER A 209 -5.19 -19.21 7.17
C SER A 209 -4.02 -19.37 6.18
N ASN A 210 -2.78 -19.58 6.64
CA ASN A 210 -1.58 -19.71 5.78
C ASN A 210 -1.41 -18.54 4.78
N ASN A 211 -2.06 -17.40 5.05
CA ASN A 211 -1.87 -16.19 4.27
C ASN A 211 -0.51 -15.58 4.62
N GLU A 212 0.09 -14.88 3.67
CA GLU A 212 1.39 -14.24 3.86
C GLU A 212 1.47 -12.91 3.11
N MET A 213 2.23 -11.98 3.66
CA MET A 213 2.69 -10.79 2.95
C MET A 213 4.11 -11.03 2.45
N ILE A 214 4.29 -11.00 1.13
CA ILE A 214 5.60 -11.02 0.49
C ILE A 214 6.04 -9.58 0.25
N ILE A 215 7.27 -9.25 0.64
CA ILE A 215 7.90 -7.95 0.35
C ILE A 215 9.14 -8.20 -0.49
N ILE A 216 9.23 -7.48 -1.61
CA ILE A 216 10.34 -7.51 -2.56
C ILE A 216 11.00 -6.15 -2.52
N LEU A 217 12.20 -6.11 -1.95
CA LEU A 217 12.98 -4.91 -1.77
C LEU A 217 14.13 -4.90 -2.77
N PRO A 218 14.12 -4.02 -3.78
CA PRO A 218 15.30 -3.72 -4.59
C PRO A 218 16.48 -3.36 -3.69
N LYS A 219 17.68 -3.83 -4.01
CA LYS A 219 18.89 -3.53 -3.24
C LYS A 219 19.34 -2.10 -3.41
N GLU A 220 19.19 -1.57 -4.60
CA GLU A 220 19.57 -0.20 -4.94
C GLU A 220 18.35 0.60 -5.41
N ILE A 221 18.36 1.90 -5.11
CA ILE A 221 17.24 2.79 -5.43
C ILE A 221 17.05 3.00 -6.94
N ASN A 222 18.15 2.99 -7.69
CA ASN A 222 18.14 3.09 -9.15
C ASN A 222 17.65 1.81 -9.84
N GLU A 223 17.59 0.68 -9.13
CA GLU A 223 17.10 -0.59 -9.66
C GLU A 223 15.59 -0.78 -9.50
N VAL A 224 14.88 0.10 -8.78
CA VAL A 224 13.44 -0.04 -8.52
C VAL A 224 12.64 -0.19 -9.82
N GLY A 225 12.93 0.63 -10.83
CA GLY A 225 12.24 0.57 -12.13
C GLY A 225 12.58 -0.69 -12.92
N ASP A 226 13.84 -1.13 -12.92
CA ASP A 226 14.26 -2.34 -13.62
C ASP A 226 13.67 -3.59 -12.96
N VAL A 227 13.66 -3.63 -11.62
CA VAL A 227 13.00 -4.69 -10.85
C VAL A 227 11.50 -4.71 -11.13
N GLU A 228 10.84 -3.55 -11.24
CA GLU A 228 9.43 -3.47 -11.63
C GLU A 228 9.20 -4.15 -12.97
N VAL A 229 9.93 -3.75 -14.02
CA VAL A 229 9.78 -4.29 -15.38
C VAL A 229 10.07 -5.80 -15.45
N GLU A 230 11.07 -6.28 -14.71
CA GLU A 230 11.45 -7.69 -14.67
C GLU A 230 10.53 -8.57 -13.81
N LEU A 231 9.70 -7.98 -12.95
CA LEU A 231 8.84 -8.72 -12.03
C LEU A 231 7.63 -9.31 -12.76
N THR A 232 7.81 -10.49 -13.34
CA THR A 232 6.74 -11.31 -13.93
C THR A 232 6.11 -12.25 -12.90
N GLY A 233 4.97 -12.87 -13.23
CA GLY A 233 4.38 -13.89 -12.36
C GLY A 233 5.29 -15.10 -12.17
N GLU A 234 6.01 -15.52 -13.21
CA GLU A 234 7.05 -16.55 -13.11
C GLU A 234 8.19 -16.12 -12.17
N LYS A 235 8.68 -14.88 -12.28
CA LYS A 235 9.76 -14.37 -11.43
C LYS A 235 9.33 -14.30 -9.97
N LEU A 236 8.14 -13.80 -9.69
CA LEU A 236 7.56 -13.81 -8.33
C LEU A 236 7.42 -15.23 -7.78
N HIS A 237 6.90 -16.16 -8.58
CA HIS A 237 6.77 -17.55 -8.16
C HIS A 237 8.14 -18.21 -7.87
N ASN A 238 9.17 -17.86 -8.65
CA ASN A 238 10.54 -18.31 -8.40
C ASN A 238 11.09 -17.76 -7.09
N TYR A 239 10.87 -16.47 -6.78
CA TYR A 239 11.23 -15.90 -5.47
C TYR A 239 10.54 -16.65 -4.33
N ILE A 240 9.22 -16.88 -4.42
CA ILE A 240 8.46 -17.60 -3.39
C ILE A 240 9.02 -19.00 -3.17
N ARG A 241 9.34 -19.75 -4.24
CA ARG A 241 9.94 -21.09 -4.13
C ARG A 241 11.36 -21.09 -3.56
N ALA A 242 12.09 -19.99 -3.71
CA ALA A 242 13.47 -19.86 -3.25
C ALA A 242 13.56 -19.38 -1.79
N LEU A 243 12.46 -18.93 -1.18
CA LEU A 243 12.42 -18.56 0.24
C LEU A 243 12.80 -19.74 1.14
N GLN A 244 13.70 -19.50 2.09
CA GLN A 244 14.15 -20.51 3.05
C GLN A 244 14.18 -19.93 4.47
N VAL A 245 13.88 -20.76 5.45
CA VAL A 245 14.04 -20.42 6.88
C VAL A 245 15.37 -21.02 7.35
N SER A 246 16.41 -20.19 7.39
CA SER A 246 17.77 -20.67 7.74
C SER A 246 18.34 -20.04 9.01
N LYS A 247 17.93 -18.81 9.35
CA LYS A 247 18.39 -18.06 10.52
C LYS A 247 17.39 -16.98 10.88
N LYS A 248 17.55 -16.41 12.09
CA LYS A 248 16.85 -15.20 12.47
C LYS A 248 17.31 -14.03 11.60
N ILE A 249 16.36 -13.29 11.07
CA ILE A 249 16.59 -12.05 10.33
C ILE A 249 15.92 -10.89 11.09
N LEU A 250 16.56 -9.72 11.05
CA LEU A 250 15.96 -8.48 11.51
C LEU A 250 15.17 -7.88 10.34
N VAL A 251 13.86 -7.74 10.49
CA VAL A 251 12.99 -7.08 9.52
C VAL A 251 12.60 -5.72 10.05
N ARG A 252 12.84 -4.67 9.27
CA ARG A 252 12.34 -3.30 9.52
C ARG A 252 11.54 -2.85 8.31
N ILE A 253 10.27 -2.52 8.53
CA ILE A 253 9.38 -2.02 7.47
C ILE A 253 8.57 -0.82 7.98
N PRO A 254 8.17 0.11 7.11
CA PRO A 254 7.25 1.18 7.50
C PRO A 254 5.89 0.59 7.83
N GLN A 255 5.12 1.30 8.66
CA GLN A 255 3.67 1.12 8.65
C GLN A 255 3.14 1.55 7.27
N ILE A 256 2.25 0.74 6.69
CA ILE A 256 1.72 1.00 5.36
C ILE A 256 0.28 1.46 5.55
N LYS A 257 -0.03 2.67 5.09
CA LYS A 257 -1.39 3.14 4.92
C LYS A 257 -1.52 3.60 3.48
N LEU A 258 -2.34 2.91 2.70
CA LEU A 258 -2.56 3.26 1.30
C LEU A 258 -4.05 3.21 1.01
N ARG A 259 -4.57 4.29 0.42
CA ARG A 259 -5.91 4.31 -0.18
C ARG A 259 -5.82 4.88 -1.59
N LYS A 260 -6.15 4.07 -2.59
CA LYS A 260 -6.00 4.41 -4.01
C LYS A 260 -7.32 4.23 -4.75
N ILE A 261 -7.68 5.21 -5.58
CA ILE A 261 -8.79 5.13 -6.52
C ILE A 261 -8.19 5.33 -7.91
N LEU A 262 -8.23 4.29 -8.73
CA LEU A 262 -7.61 4.25 -10.05
C LEU A 262 -8.68 3.91 -11.09
N ASP A 263 -8.75 4.68 -12.17
CA ASP A 263 -9.45 4.24 -13.37
C ASP A 263 -8.50 3.32 -14.16
N LEU A 264 -8.89 2.06 -14.32
CA LEU A 264 -8.12 1.01 -14.98
C LEU A 264 -8.52 0.82 -16.45
N THR A 265 -9.39 1.67 -16.99
CA THR A 265 -9.96 1.49 -18.34
C THR A 265 -8.90 1.44 -19.41
N ASP A 266 -7.92 2.34 -19.37
CA ASP A 266 -6.84 2.38 -20.36
C ASP A 266 -5.83 1.25 -20.14
N GLN A 267 -5.56 0.91 -18.89
CA GLN A 267 -4.68 -0.18 -18.48
C GLN A 267 -5.22 -1.54 -18.91
N LEU A 268 -6.51 -1.80 -18.73
CA LEU A 268 -7.12 -3.05 -19.19
C LEU A 268 -7.14 -3.12 -20.73
N GLN A 269 -7.34 -2.00 -21.43
CA GLN A 269 -7.26 -1.95 -22.89
C GLN A 269 -5.84 -2.20 -23.42
N SER A 270 -4.80 -1.70 -22.75
CA SER A 270 -3.41 -1.95 -23.10
C SER A 270 -3.01 -3.41 -22.84
N MET A 271 -3.58 -4.02 -21.78
CA MET A 271 -3.50 -5.47 -21.51
C MET A 271 -4.31 -6.34 -22.51
N GLY A 272 -5.01 -5.75 -23.47
CA GLY A 272 -5.69 -6.46 -24.56
C GLY A 272 -7.21 -6.60 -24.42
N LEU A 273 -7.80 -6.16 -23.31
CA LEU A 273 -9.26 -6.15 -23.11
C LEU A 273 -9.86 -4.94 -23.83
N ARG A 274 -10.03 -4.99 -25.15
CA ARG A 274 -10.42 -3.80 -25.95
C ARG A 274 -11.88 -3.80 -26.35
N SER A 275 -12.41 -4.96 -26.70
CA SER A 275 -13.73 -5.11 -27.30
C SER A 275 -14.86 -4.86 -26.31
N MET A 276 -14.66 -5.10 -25.00
CA MET A 276 -15.66 -4.83 -23.96
C MET A 276 -15.93 -3.32 -23.77
N PHE A 277 -14.96 -2.48 -24.09
CA PHE A 277 -15.06 -1.02 -24.14
C PHE A 277 -15.48 -0.49 -25.52
N LYS A 278 -15.96 -1.37 -26.43
CA LYS A 278 -16.45 -0.99 -27.77
C LYS A 278 -17.90 -1.41 -27.97
N LYS A 279 -18.62 -0.68 -28.85
CA LYS A 279 -20.00 -1.04 -29.26
C LYS A 279 -20.10 -2.44 -29.86
N SER A 280 -18.97 -3.03 -30.28
CA SER A 280 -18.88 -4.41 -30.77
C SER A 280 -18.84 -5.47 -29.67
N ALA A 281 -18.90 -5.10 -28.39
CA ALA A 281 -18.92 -6.06 -27.28
C ALA A 281 -20.06 -7.08 -27.43
N ARG A 282 -19.77 -8.36 -27.16
CA ARG A 282 -20.74 -9.46 -27.27
C ARG A 282 -20.84 -10.23 -25.97
N PHE A 283 -21.95 -10.03 -25.24
CA PHE A 283 -22.29 -10.74 -24.02
C PHE A 283 -23.64 -11.47 -24.10
N PRO A 284 -23.87 -12.34 -25.12
CA PRO A 284 -25.16 -13.01 -25.30
C PRO A 284 -25.52 -13.95 -24.14
N GLY A 285 -24.56 -14.39 -23.32
CA GLY A 285 -24.85 -15.14 -22.09
C GLY A 285 -25.26 -14.27 -20.90
N ILE A 286 -25.29 -12.93 -21.07
CA ILE A 286 -25.83 -11.97 -20.09
C ILE A 286 -27.15 -11.41 -20.58
N SER A 287 -27.23 -11.03 -21.86
CA SER A 287 -28.45 -10.55 -22.50
C SER A 287 -28.38 -10.83 -24.00
N GLU A 288 -29.46 -11.33 -24.60
CA GLU A 288 -29.56 -11.45 -26.06
C GLU A 288 -29.44 -10.08 -26.75
N LYS A 289 -29.94 -9.02 -26.10
CA LYS A 289 -29.80 -7.65 -26.59
C LYS A 289 -28.37 -7.17 -26.35
N GLN A 290 -27.89 -6.34 -27.27
CA GLN A 290 -26.59 -5.72 -27.10
C GLN A 290 -26.59 -4.78 -25.88
N LEU A 291 -25.77 -5.11 -24.89
CA LEU A 291 -25.56 -4.24 -23.74
C LEU A 291 -24.83 -2.95 -24.16
N PRO A 292 -25.19 -1.79 -23.56
CA PRO A 292 -24.41 -0.58 -23.67
C PRO A 292 -22.93 -0.78 -23.28
N LEU A 293 -22.10 0.10 -23.81
CA LEU A 293 -20.66 0.12 -23.65
C LEU A 293 -20.22 0.07 -22.18
N THR A 294 -19.21 -0.74 -21.85
CA THR A 294 -18.47 -0.52 -20.60
C THR A 294 -17.80 0.84 -20.65
N GLN A 295 -18.18 1.78 -19.79
CA GLN A 295 -17.63 3.15 -19.85
C GLN A 295 -16.38 3.30 -19.00
N CYS A 296 -16.34 2.67 -17.82
CA CYS A 296 -15.15 2.69 -16.98
C CYS A 296 -15.05 1.47 -16.06
N VAL A 297 -13.81 1.20 -15.64
CA VAL A 297 -13.46 0.19 -14.64
C VAL A 297 -12.59 0.87 -13.58
N LYS A 298 -13.04 0.95 -12.33
CA LYS A 298 -12.28 1.63 -11.28
C LYS A 298 -11.87 0.67 -10.17
N ASN A 299 -10.58 0.61 -9.86
CA ASN A 299 -10.07 -0.03 -8.65
C ASN A 299 -10.00 1.00 -7.53
N LEU A 300 -10.76 0.77 -6.47
CA LEU A 300 -10.64 1.44 -5.21
C LEU A 300 -9.97 0.43 -4.29
N ALA A 301 -8.77 0.68 -3.81
CA ALA A 301 -8.09 -0.23 -2.90
C ALA A 301 -7.68 0.53 -1.64
N SER A 302 -7.74 -0.15 -0.50
CA SER A 302 -7.30 0.35 0.79
C SER A 302 -6.63 -0.76 1.57
N ILE A 303 -5.48 -0.45 2.16
CA ILE A 303 -4.80 -1.31 3.12
C ILE A 303 -4.19 -0.46 4.22
N GLN A 304 -4.22 -0.98 5.44
CA GLN A 304 -3.48 -0.44 6.57
C GLN A 304 -2.79 -1.61 7.28
N VAL A 305 -1.47 -1.51 7.38
CA VAL A 305 -0.55 -2.50 7.93
C VAL A 305 0.21 -1.84 9.08
N ASP A 306 0.09 -2.43 10.27
CA ASP A 306 0.65 -1.95 11.53
C ASP A 306 1.42 -3.05 12.27
N THR A 307 1.77 -2.80 13.53
CA THR A 307 2.53 -3.73 14.37
C THR A 307 1.78 -5.01 14.70
N GLU A 308 0.45 -5.00 14.68
CA GLU A 308 -0.37 -6.16 15.01
C GLU A 308 -0.76 -6.95 13.76
N GLY A 309 -0.87 -6.29 12.61
CA GLY A 309 -1.20 -6.95 11.36
C GLY A 309 -1.81 -6.02 10.32
N ILE A 310 -2.80 -6.53 9.58
CA ILE A 310 -3.67 -5.74 8.73
C ILE A 310 -4.93 -5.41 9.52
N ASN A 311 -5.07 -4.16 9.95
CA ASN A 311 -6.25 -3.63 10.67
C ASN A 311 -6.76 -4.47 11.86
N ALA A 312 -5.88 -5.20 12.55
CA ALA A 312 -6.23 -6.05 13.70
C ALA A 312 -6.66 -5.24 14.95
N GLU A 313 -6.22 -3.98 15.09
CA GLU A 313 -6.58 -3.11 16.23
C GLU A 313 -7.98 -2.46 16.12
N SER A 314 -8.66 -2.59 14.96
CA SER A 314 -10.00 -2.03 14.76
C SER A 314 -11.14 -2.98 15.16
N VAL A 315 -10.83 -4.24 15.51
CA VAL A 315 -11.83 -5.25 15.89
C VAL A 315 -11.89 -5.46 17.42
N GLU A 316 -10.90 -4.99 18.18
CA GLU A 316 -10.82 -5.17 19.64
C GLU A 316 -11.04 -3.90 20.49
N ASN A 317 -11.52 -2.80 19.91
CA ASN A 317 -11.94 -1.61 20.69
C ASN A 317 -13.43 -1.61 21.06
N MET A 318 -14.01 -2.80 21.27
CA MET A 318 -15.11 -2.98 22.22
C MET A 318 -14.61 -3.89 23.35
N GLU A 319 -14.47 -3.28 24.53
CA GLU A 319 -14.13 -3.88 25.82
C GLU A 319 -12.64 -3.95 26.22
N THR A 320 -12.22 -2.83 26.81
CA THR A 320 -11.30 -2.77 27.97
C THR A 320 -9.84 -3.19 27.78
N LYS A 321 -8.99 -2.20 27.54
CA LYS A 321 -7.82 -2.02 28.41
C LYS A 321 -7.38 -0.57 28.47
N LYS A 322 -7.62 0.06 29.63
CA LYS A 322 -6.75 1.13 30.12
C LYS A 322 -5.33 0.56 30.17
N LEU A 323 -4.43 1.08 29.35
CA LEU A 323 -3.01 0.88 29.54
C LEU A 323 -2.59 1.71 30.75
N GLU A 324 -2.53 1.06 31.91
CA GLU A 324 -1.74 1.54 33.04
C GLU A 324 -0.27 1.32 32.68
N ILE A 325 0.46 2.42 32.52
CA ILE A 325 1.91 2.42 32.36
C ILE A 325 2.50 2.21 33.76
N GLU A 326 2.92 0.99 34.07
CA GLU A 326 3.85 0.75 35.17
C GLU A 326 5.29 0.92 34.66
N PRO A 327 6.11 1.79 35.28
CA PRO A 327 7.51 1.92 34.92
C PRO A 327 8.29 0.72 35.48
N SER A 328 8.48 -0.31 34.67
CA SER A 328 9.44 -1.37 35.01
C SER A 328 10.85 -0.92 34.62
N LEU A 329 11.56 -0.36 35.60
CA LEU A 329 13.02 -0.30 35.58
C LEU A 329 13.56 -1.73 35.69
N SER A 330 13.77 -2.36 34.54
CA SER A 330 14.72 -3.46 34.46
C SER A 330 15.75 -3.13 33.39
N SER A 331 16.88 -2.62 33.87
CA SER A 331 18.13 -2.57 33.14
C SER A 331 18.60 -4.00 32.86
N GLN A 332 18.00 -4.64 31.88
CA GLN A 332 18.61 -5.82 31.27
C GLN A 332 19.63 -5.29 30.26
N SER A 333 20.90 -5.44 30.63
CA SER A 333 22.02 -5.36 29.71
C SER A 333 21.72 -6.20 28.47
N VAL A 334 21.41 -5.54 27.35
CA VAL A 334 21.40 -6.18 26.04
C VAL A 334 22.84 -6.59 25.77
N MET A 335 23.18 -7.84 26.08
CA MET A 335 24.37 -8.45 25.53
C MET A 335 24.18 -8.49 24.02
N GLN A 336 24.77 -7.50 23.36
CA GLN A 336 24.94 -7.41 21.92
C GLN A 336 25.87 -8.54 21.48
N SER A 337 25.33 -9.75 21.50
CA SER A 337 25.93 -10.88 20.82
C SER A 337 25.87 -10.56 19.33
N ALA A 338 27.04 -10.42 18.73
CA ALA A 338 27.24 -10.29 17.30
C ALA A 338 26.78 -11.57 16.60
N TYR A 339 25.48 -11.84 16.58
CA TYR A 339 24.90 -12.71 15.57
C TYR A 339 24.98 -11.93 14.26
N GLN A 340 25.57 -12.55 13.23
CA GLN A 340 25.47 -12.08 11.85
C GLN A 340 24.01 -12.24 11.37
N SER A 341 23.09 -11.51 12.00
CA SER A 341 21.69 -11.44 11.60
C SER A 341 21.63 -10.69 10.28
N VAL A 342 21.09 -11.34 9.25
CA VAL A 342 20.74 -10.65 8.01
C VAL A 342 19.67 -9.60 8.33
N SER A 343 19.87 -8.39 7.81
CA SER A 343 18.92 -7.30 7.97
C SER A 343 18.15 -7.09 6.66
N PHE A 344 16.83 -6.95 6.77
CA PHE A 344 15.92 -6.52 5.72
C PHE A 344 15.34 -5.19 6.16
N GLU A 345 15.72 -4.09 5.51
CA GLU A 345 15.32 -2.73 5.90
C GLU A 345 14.67 -2.02 4.72
N ALA A 346 13.35 -1.87 4.74
CA ALA A 346 12.58 -1.27 3.67
C ALA A 346 12.62 0.27 3.73
N ILE A 347 13.82 0.83 3.55
CA ILE A 347 14.15 2.26 3.60
C ILE A 347 14.15 2.94 2.21
N ARG A 348 13.53 2.30 1.23
CA ARG A 348 13.42 2.75 -0.17
C ARG A 348 12.22 2.06 -0.84
N PRO A 349 11.79 2.47 -2.04
CA PRO A 349 10.61 1.91 -2.67
C PRO A 349 10.70 0.40 -2.81
N PHE A 350 9.59 -0.27 -2.50
CA PHE A 350 9.49 -1.72 -2.52
C PHE A 350 8.14 -2.16 -3.07
N PHE A 351 8.10 -3.41 -3.51
CA PHE A 351 6.88 -4.07 -3.95
C PHE A 351 6.39 -5.00 -2.85
N PHE A 352 5.07 -5.17 -2.77
CA PHE A 352 4.49 -6.14 -1.86
C PHE A 352 3.29 -6.82 -2.48
N ALA A 353 3.04 -8.06 -2.06
CA ALA A 353 1.86 -8.81 -2.41
C ALA A 353 1.33 -9.54 -1.17
N ILE A 354 0.00 -9.61 -1.03
CA ILE A 354 -0.64 -10.44 -0.03
C ILE A 354 -1.22 -11.65 -0.75
N LEU A 355 -0.77 -12.82 -0.32
CA LEU A 355 -1.09 -14.10 -0.89
C LEU A 355 -2.00 -14.87 0.05
N ASP A 356 -2.98 -15.56 -0.51
CA ASP A 356 -3.70 -16.58 0.23
C ASP A 356 -2.93 -17.90 0.31
N SER A 357 -3.45 -18.87 1.06
CA SER A 357 -2.91 -20.25 1.14
C SER A 357 -2.73 -20.97 -0.21
N ARG A 358 -3.35 -20.49 -1.30
CA ARG A 358 -3.25 -21.02 -2.66
C ARG A 358 -2.29 -20.18 -3.54
N GLN A 359 -1.56 -19.23 -2.94
CA GLN A 359 -0.69 -18.25 -3.61
C GLN A 359 -1.45 -17.34 -4.59
N ILE A 360 -2.73 -17.09 -4.33
CA ILE A 360 -3.54 -16.12 -5.07
C ILE A 360 -3.24 -14.74 -4.51
N ILE A 361 -2.88 -13.81 -5.40
CA ILE A 361 -2.62 -12.41 -5.05
C ILE A 361 -3.94 -11.71 -4.76
N LEU A 362 -4.20 -11.49 -3.48
CA LEU A 362 -5.36 -10.75 -2.98
C LEU A 362 -5.15 -9.23 -3.13
N TRP A 363 -3.94 -8.78 -2.79
CA TRP A 363 -3.46 -7.40 -2.97
C TRP A 363 -2.06 -7.39 -3.58
N ILE A 364 -1.79 -6.37 -4.38
CA ILE A 364 -0.44 -6.07 -4.87
C ILE A 364 -0.23 -4.56 -4.88
N GLY A 365 0.98 -4.12 -4.56
CA GLY A 365 1.30 -2.71 -4.57
C GLY A 365 2.79 -2.40 -4.68
N LYS A 366 3.03 -1.12 -4.99
CA LYS A 366 4.32 -0.46 -4.84
C LYS A 366 4.19 0.56 -3.72
N TYR A 367 5.03 0.46 -2.70
CA TYR A 367 5.19 1.51 -1.72
C TYR A 367 6.34 2.40 -2.19
N TYR A 368 6.02 3.62 -2.64
CA TYR A 368 7.01 4.54 -3.19
C TYR A 368 7.31 5.71 -2.26
N ASN A 369 6.30 6.21 -1.54
CA ASN A 369 6.45 7.32 -0.62
C ASN A 369 5.54 7.10 0.59
N PRO A 370 6.00 7.48 1.81
CA PRO A 370 5.12 7.54 2.96
C PRO A 370 4.00 8.54 2.68
N GLU A 371 2.74 8.17 2.99
CA GLU A 371 1.65 9.14 2.94
C GLU A 371 1.97 10.25 3.96
N ALA A 372 1.88 11.51 3.53
CA ALA A 372 1.94 12.62 4.46
C ALA A 372 0.83 12.41 5.50
N THR A 373 1.17 12.42 6.78
CA THR A 373 0.19 12.54 7.86
C THR A 373 -0.47 13.92 7.77
N GLN A 374 -1.35 14.11 6.79
CA GLN A 374 -2.32 15.19 6.79
C GLN A 374 -3.61 14.63 7.36
N ASP A 375 -3.89 15.06 8.58
CA ASP A 375 -5.17 14.86 9.25
C ASP A 375 -6.27 15.49 8.38
N PRO A 376 -7.28 14.76 7.90
CA PRO A 376 -8.28 15.27 6.95
C PRO A 376 -9.30 16.23 7.59
N THR A 377 -8.94 16.95 8.65
CA THR A 377 -9.82 17.89 9.37
C THR A 377 -9.36 19.35 9.36
N ALA A 378 -8.26 19.69 8.69
CA ALA A 378 -7.89 21.10 8.49
C ALA A 378 -8.50 21.63 7.18
N GLU A 379 -9.68 22.23 7.28
CA GLU A 379 -10.17 23.15 6.26
C GLU A 379 -9.14 24.29 6.07
N GLU A 380 -8.75 24.54 4.82
CA GLU A 380 -8.00 25.74 4.44
C GLU A 380 -8.86 26.97 4.75
N VAL A 381 -8.54 27.65 5.85
CA VAL A 381 -8.99 29.03 6.07
C VAL A 381 -8.03 29.93 5.31
N GLY A 382 -8.55 30.58 4.28
CA GLY A 382 -7.79 31.52 3.44
C GLY A 382 -7.10 32.61 4.26
N SER A 383 -5.85 32.87 3.92
CA SER A 383 -5.08 34.00 4.43
C SER A 383 -5.31 35.22 3.53
N ASP A 384 -5.98 36.24 4.08
CA ASP A 384 -5.94 37.60 3.54
C ASP A 384 -4.61 38.28 3.89
N ASP A 385 -4.19 39.15 2.96
CA ASP A 385 -3.05 40.07 2.93
C ASP A 385 -2.56 40.62 4.28
N TYR A 386 -1.23 40.76 4.41
CA TYR A 386 -0.58 42.04 4.81
C TYR A 386 0.89 42.06 4.38
N THR A 387 1.24 43.04 3.55
CA THR A 387 2.59 43.46 3.19
C THR A 387 3.21 44.39 4.25
N SER A 388 4.49 44.24 4.55
CA SER A 388 5.41 45.39 4.74
C SER A 388 6.87 44.94 4.68
N GLU A 389 7.62 45.61 3.80
CA GLU A 389 9.09 45.58 3.69
C GLU A 389 9.76 46.17 4.94
N ASP A 390 10.92 45.63 5.31
CA ASP A 390 12.10 46.43 5.68
C ASP A 390 13.37 45.57 5.61
N ASP A 391 14.35 46.12 4.90
CA ASP A 391 15.62 45.51 4.49
C ASP A 391 16.70 45.88 5.53
N ILE A 392 17.33 44.89 6.18
CA ILE A 392 18.54 45.09 6.99
C ILE A 392 19.55 43.96 6.72
N SER A 393 20.63 44.31 6.02
CA SER A 393 21.81 43.47 5.85
C SER A 393 22.63 43.40 7.15
N LEU A 394 22.79 42.20 7.71
CA LEU A 394 23.77 41.89 8.77
C LEU A 394 24.62 40.68 8.35
N PRO A 395 25.89 40.60 8.80
CA PRO A 395 26.83 39.57 8.37
C PRO A 395 26.39 38.16 8.79
N ASN A 396 26.47 37.22 7.85
CA ASN A 396 26.10 35.81 7.98
C ASN A 396 26.98 35.08 9.01
N LEU A 397 26.49 34.96 10.24
CA LEU A 397 26.92 33.95 11.21
C LEU A 397 25.67 33.21 11.69
N GLY A 398 25.60 31.91 11.37
CA GLY A 398 24.55 31.02 11.86
C GLY A 398 25.07 30.22 13.05
N TYR A 399 24.31 30.21 14.15
CA TYR A 399 24.55 29.38 15.32
C TYR A 399 23.37 28.43 15.54
N ILE A 400 23.66 27.24 16.07
CA ILE A 400 22.69 26.19 16.37
C ILE A 400 22.16 26.39 17.79
N ASN A 401 20.83 26.39 17.99
CA ASN A 401 20.25 26.36 19.33
C ASN A 401 19.62 24.98 19.58
N LEU A 402 20.10 24.26 20.58
CA LEU A 402 19.61 22.93 20.94
C LEU A 402 18.63 23.07 22.10
N ASP A 403 17.33 23.11 21.81
CA ASP A 403 16.30 23.05 22.84
C ASP A 403 15.73 21.62 22.92
N SER A 404 15.94 20.93 24.04
CA SER A 404 15.31 19.64 24.31
C SER A 404 13.95 19.88 24.92
N THR A 405 12.88 19.52 24.21
CA THR A 405 11.53 19.50 24.79
C THR A 405 11.40 18.30 25.73
N GLY A 406 12.05 18.37 26.89
CA GLY A 406 12.04 17.32 27.89
C GLY A 406 13.24 17.40 28.84
N THR A 407 12.98 17.85 30.06
CA THR A 407 13.88 17.89 31.23
C THR A 407 14.95 19.01 31.27
N GLY A 408 14.54 20.18 31.75
CA GLY A 408 15.19 20.87 32.87
C GLY A 408 16.62 21.41 32.78
N ALA A 409 17.35 21.26 31.68
CA ALA A 409 18.67 21.89 31.51
C ALA A 409 18.87 22.35 30.06
N THR A 410 18.78 23.67 29.84
CA THR A 410 19.20 24.33 28.60
C THR A 410 20.72 24.37 28.55
N ASN A 411 21.32 23.43 27.83
CA ASN A 411 22.72 23.53 27.42
C ASN A 411 22.75 24.15 26.02
N VAL A 412 23.12 25.43 25.94
CA VAL A 412 23.33 26.14 24.67
C VAL A 412 24.72 25.79 24.14
N TRP A 413 24.81 25.29 22.91
CA TRP A 413 26.07 25.00 22.23
C TRP A 413 26.18 25.88 20.98
N ASP A 414 27.05 26.89 21.03
CA ASP A 414 27.34 27.71 19.86
C ASP A 414 28.31 26.95 18.94
N MET A 415 27.84 26.60 17.74
CA MET A 415 28.68 26.01 16.70
C MET A 415 28.57 26.86 15.42
N ASP A 416 29.70 27.45 15.02
CA ASP A 416 29.79 28.24 13.79
C ASP A 416 29.78 27.30 12.56
N LEU A 417 28.72 27.38 11.75
CA LEU A 417 28.64 26.67 10.47
C LEU A 417 28.98 27.62 9.32
N ASN A 418 30.18 27.46 8.73
CA ASN A 418 30.55 28.14 7.49
C ASN A 418 29.96 27.37 6.28
N LEU A 419 28.74 27.72 5.87
CA LEU A 419 28.05 27.13 4.72
C LEU A 419 28.43 27.83 3.41
N SER A 420 28.63 27.07 2.33
CA SER A 420 28.74 27.62 0.97
C SER A 420 27.38 27.98 0.37
N GLU A 421 27.33 28.90 -0.60
CA GLU A 421 26.06 29.33 -1.26
C GLU A 421 25.29 28.16 -1.90
N ASP A 422 25.99 27.14 -2.41
CA ASP A 422 25.35 25.97 -3.02
C ASP A 422 24.69 25.06 -1.96
N GLN A 423 25.30 24.92 -0.79
CA GLN A 423 24.74 24.15 0.33
C GLN A 423 23.49 24.81 0.93
N GLN A 424 23.40 26.14 0.88
CA GLN A 424 22.22 26.87 1.32
C GLN A 424 21.02 26.66 0.38
N LYS A 425 21.26 26.46 -0.92
CA LYS A 425 20.20 26.27 -1.94
C LYS A 425 19.65 24.85 -2.00
N GLN A 426 20.44 23.84 -1.62
CA GLN A 426 20.05 22.43 -1.73
C GLN A 426 19.23 21.92 -0.55
N GLY A 427 19.12 22.69 0.54
CA GLY A 427 18.29 22.33 1.69
C GLY A 427 18.69 21.02 2.36
N VAL A 428 19.97 20.62 2.22
CA VAL A 428 20.62 19.45 2.86
C VAL A 428 22.06 19.84 3.19
N ILE A 429 22.44 19.79 4.48
CA ILE A 429 23.78 20.12 4.97
C ILE A 429 24.40 18.86 5.56
N GLN A 430 25.50 18.36 4.96
CA GLN A 430 26.31 17.29 5.55
C GLN A 430 27.38 17.89 6.47
N ILE A 431 27.41 17.49 7.74
CA ILE A 431 28.43 17.90 8.71
C ILE A 431 29.42 16.76 8.92
N SER A 432 30.72 17.06 8.94
CA SER A 432 31.76 16.04 9.12
C SER A 432 31.79 15.47 10.55
N THR A 433 32.16 14.18 10.64
CA THR A 433 32.13 13.34 11.85
C THR A 433 32.97 13.87 13.02
N GLN A 434 33.91 14.79 12.78
CA GLN A 434 34.80 15.33 13.82
C GLN A 434 34.09 16.37 14.73
N GLN A 435 33.05 17.04 14.23
CA GLN A 435 32.26 18.03 14.98
C GLN A 435 31.08 17.42 15.74
N VAL A 436 30.73 16.16 15.45
CA VAL A 436 29.56 15.47 16.03
C VAL A 436 29.92 14.66 17.29
N GLN A 437 31.22 14.53 17.63
CA GLN A 437 31.67 13.74 18.79
C GLN A 437 31.21 14.29 20.16
N GLU A 438 30.76 15.55 20.23
CA GLU A 438 30.28 16.17 21.48
C GLU A 438 28.76 16.02 21.69
N LEU A 439 28.00 15.58 20.68
CA LEU A 439 26.55 15.41 20.77
C LEU A 439 26.21 14.02 21.33
N GLN A 440 26.22 13.89 22.66
CA GLN A 440 25.75 12.68 23.36
C GLN A 440 24.21 12.59 23.49
N MET A 441 23.43 13.21 22.61
CA MET A 441 21.96 13.17 22.70
C MET A 441 21.32 12.70 21.40
N PHE A 442 20.39 11.75 21.53
CA PHE A 442 19.48 11.30 20.47
C PHE A 442 18.16 12.07 20.62
N GLY A 443 17.71 12.80 19.59
CA GLY A 443 16.45 13.56 19.66
C GLY A 443 16.19 14.46 18.44
N THR A 444 15.00 15.06 18.40
CA THR A 444 14.60 16.08 17.42
C THR A 444 15.10 17.45 17.87
N TRP A 445 15.64 18.26 16.95
CA TRP A 445 16.10 19.62 17.26
C TRP A 445 15.51 20.65 16.30
N THR A 446 15.40 21.89 16.74
CA THR A 446 14.91 23.01 15.92
C THR A 446 16.08 23.91 15.56
N LEU A 447 16.35 24.12 14.28
CA LEU A 447 17.38 25.05 13.84
C LEU A 447 16.75 26.43 13.60
N THR A 448 17.29 27.48 14.21
CA THR A 448 16.89 28.86 13.91
C THR A 448 18.07 29.57 13.27
N CYS A 449 18.03 29.81 11.96
CA CYS A 449 19.00 30.68 11.30
C CYS A 449 18.62 32.15 11.52
N LEU A 450 19.60 33.03 11.71
CA LEU A 450 19.37 34.47 11.64
C LEU A 450 19.23 34.88 10.18
N GLY A 451 17.98 34.93 9.73
CA GLY A 451 17.50 35.20 8.39
C GLY A 451 16.06 34.71 8.29
N THR A 452 15.25 35.18 7.34
CA THR A 452 13.80 34.91 7.26
C THR A 452 13.40 33.44 7.07
N ASN A 453 14.35 32.50 7.04
CA ASN A 453 14.11 31.08 6.81
C ASN A 453 14.24 30.26 8.10
N LYS A 454 13.20 29.48 8.43
CA LYS A 454 13.19 28.49 9.53
C LYS A 454 13.22 27.08 8.94
N GLY A 455 14.01 26.16 9.51
CA GLY A 455 14.10 24.78 9.03
C GLY A 455 14.13 23.75 10.17
N LYS A 456 13.80 22.50 9.87
CA LYS A 456 13.89 21.36 10.81
C LYS A 456 15.07 20.48 10.44
N GLY A 457 15.97 20.25 11.40
CA GLY A 457 17.11 19.35 11.24
C GLY A 457 16.90 18.01 11.94
N TYR A 458 17.37 16.93 11.32
CA TYR A 458 17.37 15.58 11.90
C TYR A 458 18.80 15.06 11.98
N LEU A 459 19.25 14.66 13.17
CA LEU A 459 20.53 13.98 13.35
C LEU A 459 20.29 12.48 13.45
N MET A 460 20.91 11.71 12.56
CA MET A 460 20.71 10.27 12.50
C MET A 460 22.02 9.51 12.33
N ARG A 461 22.02 8.27 12.81
CA ARG A 461 23.17 7.38 12.75
C ARG A 461 23.06 6.50 11.52
N ASN A 462 23.98 6.66 10.57
CA ASN A 462 24.08 5.80 9.40
C ASN A 462 24.76 4.48 9.81
N TYR A 463 23.96 3.43 9.97
CA TYR A 463 24.45 2.12 10.43
C TYR A 463 25.27 1.36 9.36
N GLN A 464 25.09 1.67 8.07
CA GLN A 464 25.88 1.04 7.01
C GLN A 464 27.33 1.54 6.99
N GLN A 465 27.58 2.79 7.37
CA GLN A 465 28.91 3.40 7.32
C GLN A 465 29.57 3.62 8.70
N GLN A 466 28.87 3.30 9.81
CA GLN A 466 29.29 3.64 11.18
C GLN A 466 29.57 5.16 11.39
N GLN A 467 28.93 6.02 10.58
CA GLN A 467 29.07 7.48 10.69
C GLN A 467 27.75 8.12 11.17
N LEU A 468 27.86 9.24 11.88
CA LEU A 468 26.72 10.10 12.19
C LEU A 468 26.53 11.07 11.03
N GLU A 469 25.33 11.10 10.46
CA GLU A 469 24.96 12.03 9.40
C GLU A 469 23.87 12.97 9.93
N VAL A 470 24.07 14.26 9.72
CA VAL A 470 23.06 15.28 9.99
C VAL A 470 22.40 15.61 8.66
N VAL A 471 21.07 15.51 8.59
CA VAL A 471 20.30 15.93 7.42
C VAL A 471 19.41 17.08 7.87
N ILE A 472 19.73 18.28 7.40
CA ILE A 472 18.99 19.51 7.71
C ILE A 472 18.01 19.78 6.58
N HIS A 473 16.69 19.77 6.83
CA HIS A 473 15.69 20.20 5.85
C HIS A 473 15.33 21.67 6.09
N LEU A 474 15.73 22.53 5.16
CA LEU A 474 15.38 23.95 5.21
C LEU A 474 14.07 24.17 4.46
N GLU A 475 13.02 24.61 5.16
CA GLU A 475 11.85 25.20 4.50
C GLU A 475 12.22 26.66 4.16
N MET A 476 12.28 26.98 2.86
CA MET A 476 12.35 28.37 2.44
C MET A 476 10.94 28.95 2.57
N MET A 477 10.77 30.01 3.37
CA MET A 477 9.53 30.80 3.39
C MET A 477 9.47 31.71 2.18
#